data_AF-A0A2V8T6H0-F1
#
_entry.id   AF-A0A2V8T6H0-F1
#
_cell.length_a   1.000
_cell.length_b   1.000
_cell.length_c   1.000
_cell.angle_alpha   90.00
_cell.angle_beta   90.00
_cell.angle_gamma   90.00
#
_symmetry.space_group_name_H-M   'P 1'
#
loop_
_entity.id
_entity.type
_entity.pdbx_description
1 polymer ?
#
loop_
_entity_poly.entity_id
_entity_poly.type
_entity_poly.pdbx_seq_one_letter_code
_entity_poly.pdbx_strand_id
1 'polypeptide(L)'
;MAALFTGNNSLTNLKGGSMPRHVTIVLDSGSFLQDIDKDPAELDVGYFQCGKEKSGKDVPDIHAYANGEKIAVQHDKLGQGTVNVIYAKGNDPITGISISDSLKRNLLRKEDLYGKGTAPGYNQRQIECTLHFASGRFRCSKVKDRRFVEVTIADGKPTGKDKHLRPIAHDVLVHFYLADDEQLRLERENGPVLFSTEDAPAGTEHIEIELVANNATAVQFFRDALDLTGRTHCWLPNQGDPTSTGSP
;
A
#
# COMPACT_ATOMS: atom_id res chain seq x y z
N MET A 1 -22.10 -53.26 44.02
CA MET A 1 -21.02 -52.27 44.15
C MET A 1 -21.36 -51.09 43.25
N ALA A 2 -21.85 -50.00 43.83
CA ALA A 2 -22.05 -48.73 43.13
C ALA A 2 -20.95 -47.78 43.59
N ALA A 3 -20.05 -47.41 42.69
CA ALA A 3 -19.04 -46.39 42.96
C ALA A 3 -19.59 -45.04 42.47
N LEU A 4 -19.81 -44.14 43.44
CA LEU A 4 -19.99 -42.72 43.24
C LEU A 4 -18.71 -42.13 42.64
N PHE A 5 -18.80 -41.49 41.48
CA PHE A 5 -17.78 -40.56 41.01
C PHE A 5 -18.19 -39.16 41.44
N THR A 6 -17.66 -38.74 42.60
CA THR A 6 -17.60 -37.34 43.03
C THR A 6 -16.57 -36.62 42.18
N GLY A 7 -16.94 -35.42 41.72
CA GLY A 7 -16.19 -34.65 40.75
C GLY A 7 -14.82 -34.15 41.23
N ASN A 8 -14.00 -33.81 40.23
CA ASN A 8 -13.09 -32.68 40.28
C ASN A 8 -12.66 -32.34 38.84
N ASN A 9 -13.60 -31.82 38.04
CA ASN A 9 -13.22 -31.06 36.85
C ASN A 9 -12.79 -29.67 37.30
N SER A 10 -11.51 -29.57 37.69
CA SER A 10 -10.84 -28.29 37.81
C SER A 10 -10.71 -27.69 36.40
N LEU A 11 -11.73 -26.93 35.99
CA LEU A 11 -11.62 -25.92 34.96
C LEU A 11 -10.72 -24.80 35.51
N THR A 12 -9.41 -24.95 35.34
CA THR A 12 -8.45 -23.90 35.70
C THR A 12 -7.78 -23.36 34.44
N ASN A 13 -8.27 -22.18 34.03
CA ASN A 13 -7.59 -21.14 33.27
C ASN A 13 -6.84 -21.58 31.99
N LEU A 14 -7.60 -21.81 30.92
CA LEU A 14 -7.13 -21.35 29.61
C LEU A 14 -7.02 -19.82 29.71
N LYS A 15 -5.81 -19.30 29.93
CA LYS A 15 -5.51 -17.89 29.67
C LYS A 15 -5.92 -17.66 28.22
N GLY A 16 -7.03 -16.93 28.02
CA GLY A 16 -7.40 -16.46 26.70
C GLY A 16 -6.20 -15.68 26.18
N GLY A 17 -5.56 -16.18 25.12
CA GLY A 17 -4.58 -15.39 24.41
C GLY A 17 -5.24 -14.07 24.02
N SER A 18 -4.50 -12.98 24.10
CA SER A 18 -4.92 -11.72 23.47
C SER A 18 -5.27 -12.00 22.01
N MET A 19 -6.28 -11.29 21.49
CA MET A 19 -6.55 -11.36 20.06
C MET A 19 -5.35 -10.76 19.31
N PRO A 20 -4.91 -11.38 18.20
CA PRO A 20 -3.86 -10.82 17.36
C PRO A 20 -4.20 -9.39 16.96
N ARG A 21 -3.20 -8.49 17.00
CA ARG A 21 -3.36 -7.12 16.51
C ARG A 21 -3.41 -7.12 14.99
N HIS A 22 -4.42 -6.44 14.43
CA HIS A 22 -4.61 -6.35 12.99
C HIS A 22 -3.98 -5.08 12.46
N VAL A 23 -2.93 -5.21 11.65
CA VAL A 23 -2.29 -4.06 11.01
C VAL A 23 -2.64 -4.04 9.52
N THR A 24 -3.06 -2.87 9.03
CA THR A 24 -3.37 -2.65 7.61
C THR A 24 -2.55 -1.49 7.08
N ILE A 25 -1.76 -1.73 6.02
CA ILE A 25 -1.18 -0.66 5.23
C ILE A 25 -2.09 -0.42 4.02
N VAL A 26 -2.55 0.82 3.85
CA VAL A 26 -3.33 1.26 2.69
C VAL A 26 -2.39 1.91 1.69
N LEU A 27 -2.27 1.31 0.51
CA LEU A 27 -1.54 1.83 -0.63
C LEU A 27 -2.55 2.37 -1.64
N ASP A 28 -2.57 3.68 -1.91
CA ASP A 28 -3.35 4.22 -3.02
C ASP A 28 -2.69 3.77 -4.33
N SER A 29 -3.29 2.74 -4.93
CA SER A 29 -2.75 1.86 -5.96
C SER A 29 -3.20 2.26 -7.37
N GLY A 30 -3.36 3.56 -7.61
CA GLY A 30 -3.37 4.06 -9.00
C GLY A 30 -2.11 3.66 -9.81
N SER A 31 -1.11 3.07 -9.15
CA SER A 31 0.15 2.54 -9.66
C SER A 31 0.06 1.09 -10.14
N PHE A 32 0.87 0.73 -11.13
CA PHE A 32 1.02 -0.68 -11.48
C PHE A 32 1.94 -1.35 -10.45
N LEU A 33 1.47 -2.47 -9.89
CA LEU A 33 2.31 -3.39 -9.14
C LEU A 33 2.91 -4.40 -10.13
N GLN A 34 4.23 -4.55 -10.11
CA GLN A 34 4.91 -5.55 -10.94
C GLN A 34 4.82 -6.93 -10.31
N ASP A 35 4.99 -7.97 -11.12
CA ASP A 35 5.26 -9.35 -10.66
C ASP A 35 4.20 -9.99 -9.74
N ILE A 36 2.97 -9.51 -9.78
CA ILE A 36 1.84 -10.02 -8.98
C ILE A 36 1.20 -11.32 -9.51
N ASP A 37 1.61 -11.79 -10.69
CA ASP A 37 1.04 -12.99 -11.33
C ASP A 37 1.43 -14.30 -10.66
N LYS A 38 2.54 -14.29 -9.94
CA LYS A 38 2.98 -15.36 -9.04
C LYS A 38 3.18 -14.71 -7.68
N ASP A 39 2.93 -15.43 -6.59
CA ASP A 39 3.22 -14.89 -5.27
C ASP A 39 4.75 -14.70 -5.19
N PRO A 40 5.25 -13.45 -5.17
CA PRO A 40 6.69 -13.20 -5.26
C PRO A 40 7.31 -13.40 -3.87
N ALA A 41 8.64 -13.56 -3.83
CA ALA A 41 9.35 -13.60 -2.56
C ALA A 41 9.29 -12.23 -1.85
N GLU A 42 9.37 -11.16 -2.63
CA GLU A 42 9.41 -9.77 -2.21
C GLU A 42 8.59 -8.93 -3.19
N LEU A 43 8.05 -7.80 -2.75
CA LEU A 43 7.29 -6.87 -3.58
C LEU A 43 7.72 -5.44 -3.31
N ASP A 44 8.13 -4.75 -4.37
CA ASP A 44 8.48 -3.34 -4.35
C ASP A 44 7.33 -2.48 -4.88
N VAL A 45 7.04 -1.40 -4.16
CA VAL A 45 6.04 -0.41 -4.55
C VAL A 45 6.69 0.96 -4.66
N GLY A 46 6.78 1.48 -5.89
CA GLY A 46 7.28 2.82 -6.14
C GLY A 46 6.30 3.90 -5.71
N TYR A 47 6.83 4.97 -5.14
CA TYR A 47 6.07 6.05 -4.52
C TYR A 47 6.67 7.43 -4.81
N PHE A 48 5.80 8.43 -4.98
CA PHE A 48 6.15 9.85 -5.08
C PHE A 48 5.60 10.58 -3.87
N GLN A 49 6.42 11.40 -3.22
CA GLN A 49 6.00 12.08 -2.00
C GLN A 49 4.96 13.15 -2.30
N CYS A 50 4.04 13.35 -1.37
CA CYS A 50 3.06 14.43 -1.48
C CYS A 50 3.79 15.79 -1.48
N GLY A 51 3.35 16.68 -2.35
CA GLY A 51 3.86 18.05 -2.40
C GLY A 51 3.34 18.93 -1.26
N LYS A 52 3.33 20.24 -1.52
CA LYS A 52 2.83 21.25 -0.59
C LYS A 52 1.37 21.60 -0.89
N GLU A 53 0.61 21.91 0.16
CA GLU A 53 -0.69 22.55 0.02
C GLU A 53 -0.56 23.96 -0.55
N LYS A 54 -1.68 24.56 -0.97
CA LYS A 54 -1.76 25.99 -1.33
C LYS A 54 -1.28 26.92 -0.22
N SER A 55 -1.36 26.48 1.04
CA SER A 55 -0.89 27.18 2.23
C SER A 55 0.64 27.19 2.36
N GLY A 56 1.36 26.40 1.55
CA GLY A 56 2.81 26.22 1.60
C GLY A 56 3.28 25.17 2.60
N LYS A 57 2.37 24.54 3.35
CA LYS A 57 2.68 23.43 4.26
C LYS A 57 2.87 22.12 3.50
N ASP A 58 3.82 21.31 3.94
CA ASP A 58 3.99 19.96 3.41
C ASP A 58 2.78 19.08 3.79
N VAL A 59 2.25 18.35 2.81
CA VAL A 59 1.20 17.36 3.05
C VAL A 59 1.88 16.07 3.52
N PRO A 60 1.55 15.50 4.69
CA PRO A 60 2.14 14.24 5.15
C PRO A 60 1.96 13.10 4.13
N ASP A 61 2.98 12.26 3.99
CA ASP A 61 2.90 11.02 3.21
C ASP A 61 2.34 9.86 4.06
N ILE A 62 2.57 9.90 5.38
CA ILE A 62 2.22 8.83 6.31
C ILE A 62 1.16 9.32 7.30
N HIS A 63 0.08 8.57 7.42
CA HIS A 63 -0.86 8.67 8.54
C HIS A 63 -0.97 7.34 9.25
N ALA A 64 -1.12 7.37 10.57
CA ALA A 64 -1.32 6.18 11.37
C ALA A 64 -2.52 6.38 12.30
N TYR A 65 -3.31 5.33 12.47
CA TYR A 65 -4.49 5.30 13.32
C TYR A 65 -4.46 4.06 14.20
N ALA A 66 -4.79 4.21 15.48
CA ALA A 66 -5.00 3.11 16.42
C ALA A 66 -6.48 3.09 16.81
N ASN A 67 -7.16 1.98 16.54
CA ASN A 67 -8.60 1.82 16.76
C ASN A 67 -9.45 2.98 16.17
N GLY A 68 -9.01 3.53 15.03
CA GLY A 68 -9.67 4.64 14.33
C GLY A 68 -9.25 6.05 14.81
N GLU A 69 -8.46 6.16 15.88
CA GLU A 69 -7.93 7.44 16.35
C GLU A 69 -6.55 7.71 15.77
N LYS A 70 -6.33 8.93 15.26
CA LYS A 70 -5.03 9.31 14.69
C LYS A 70 -3.95 9.32 15.76
N ILE A 71 -2.84 8.62 15.50
CA ILE A 71 -1.66 8.57 16.36
C ILE A 71 -0.48 9.27 15.70
N ALA A 72 0.53 9.61 16.52
CA ALA A 72 1.73 10.26 16.03
C ALA A 72 2.59 9.29 15.20
N VAL A 73 3.27 9.83 14.18
CA VAL A 73 4.34 9.15 13.44
C VAL A 73 5.65 9.90 13.71
N GLN A 74 6.78 9.19 13.75
CA GLN A 74 8.07 9.81 14.06
C GLN A 74 8.51 10.74 12.93
N HIS A 75 8.22 10.33 11.69
CA HIS A 75 8.45 11.09 10.47
C HIS A 75 7.23 10.95 9.57
N ASP A 76 6.69 12.08 9.13
CA ASP A 76 5.49 12.13 8.29
C ASP A 76 5.81 12.12 6.78
N LYS A 77 7.09 12.11 6.42
CA LYS A 77 7.62 12.00 5.05
C LYS A 77 8.39 10.70 4.84
N LEU A 78 8.13 10.03 3.72
CA LEU A 78 8.86 8.81 3.36
C LEU A 78 10.33 9.10 3.05
N GLY A 79 10.63 10.24 2.41
CA GLY A 79 11.97 10.62 2.00
C GLY A 79 12.39 9.96 0.68
N GLN A 80 13.66 10.15 0.30
CA GLN A 80 14.23 9.50 -0.88
C GLN A 80 14.86 8.15 -0.52
N GLY A 81 14.78 7.17 -1.43
CA GLY A 81 15.41 5.86 -1.30
C GLY A 81 14.45 4.72 -0.96
N THR A 82 14.92 3.73 -0.22
CA THR A 82 14.12 2.54 0.13
C THR A 82 13.59 2.64 1.55
N VAL A 83 12.32 2.34 1.74
CA VAL A 83 11.67 2.12 3.04
C VAL A 83 11.27 0.65 3.13
N ASN A 84 11.88 -0.08 4.06
CA ASN A 84 11.58 -1.46 4.34
C ASN A 84 10.36 -1.56 5.24
N VAL A 85 9.39 -2.39 4.83
CA VAL A 85 8.25 -2.78 5.66
C VAL A 85 8.59 -4.12 6.32
N ILE A 86 9.05 -4.04 7.56
CA ILE A 86 9.60 -5.18 8.30
C ILE A 86 8.55 -5.71 9.27
N TYR A 87 8.06 -6.92 9.00
CA TYR A 87 7.29 -7.71 9.95
C TYR A 87 8.23 -8.71 10.63
N ALA A 88 8.30 -8.69 11.96
CA ALA A 88 9.26 -9.50 12.70
C ALA A 88 8.73 -9.96 14.06
N LYS A 89 9.26 -11.09 14.53
CA LYS A 89 9.14 -11.57 15.92
C LYS A 89 10.48 -11.35 16.61
N GLY A 90 10.55 -10.39 17.53
CA GLY A 90 11.84 -9.90 18.01
C GLY A 90 12.72 -9.39 16.86
N ASN A 91 13.90 -10.00 16.66
CA ASN A 91 14.83 -9.66 15.58
C ASN A 91 14.71 -10.56 14.34
N ASP A 92 13.84 -11.57 14.37
CA ASP A 92 13.71 -12.53 13.29
C ASP A 92 12.64 -12.05 12.30
N PRO A 93 13.01 -11.74 11.04
CA PRO A 93 12.05 -11.27 10.05
C PRO A 93 11.11 -12.40 9.64
N ILE A 94 9.82 -12.08 9.58
CA ILE A 94 8.77 -12.96 9.08
C ILE A 94 8.54 -12.61 7.61
N THR A 95 8.79 -13.58 6.74
CA THR A 95 8.67 -13.45 5.28
C THR A 95 7.46 -14.21 4.75
N GLY A 96 6.96 -13.81 3.59
CA GLY A 96 5.89 -14.51 2.88
C GLY A 96 4.84 -13.53 2.39
N ILE A 97 4.76 -13.39 1.07
CA ILE A 97 3.77 -12.57 0.40
C ILE A 97 2.64 -13.46 -0.10
N SER A 98 1.40 -13.03 0.15
CA SER A 98 0.21 -13.64 -0.44
C SER A 98 -0.61 -12.58 -1.15
N ILE A 99 -0.89 -12.80 -2.43
CA ILE A 99 -1.67 -11.86 -3.23
C ILE A 99 -3.02 -12.49 -3.56
N SER A 100 -4.11 -11.82 -3.16
CA SER A 100 -5.46 -12.31 -3.44
C SER A 100 -5.78 -12.36 -4.94
N ASP A 101 -6.53 -13.38 -5.36
CA ASP A 101 -6.98 -13.50 -6.75
C ASP A 101 -7.77 -12.28 -7.23
N SER A 102 -8.52 -11.65 -6.33
CA SER A 102 -9.26 -10.42 -6.66
C SER A 102 -8.31 -9.29 -7.03
N LEU A 103 -7.20 -9.12 -6.31
CA LEU A 103 -6.18 -8.14 -6.67
C LEU A 103 -5.50 -8.52 -8.00
N LYS A 104 -5.12 -9.80 -8.19
CA LYS A 104 -4.48 -10.26 -9.44
C LYS A 104 -5.32 -9.96 -10.69
N ARG A 105 -6.64 -10.15 -10.58
CA ARG A 105 -7.59 -9.87 -11.66
C ARG A 105 -7.86 -8.38 -11.88
N ASN A 106 -7.88 -7.59 -10.81
CA ASN A 106 -8.32 -6.19 -10.88
C ASN A 106 -7.17 -5.18 -10.91
N LEU A 107 -5.91 -5.57 -10.73
CA LEU A 107 -4.78 -4.64 -10.83
C LEU A 107 -4.71 -4.03 -12.23
N LEU A 108 -4.48 -2.71 -12.33
CA LEU A 108 -4.15 -2.06 -13.59
C LEU A 108 -2.81 -2.57 -14.11
N ARG A 109 -2.75 -3.08 -15.36
CA ARG A 109 -1.48 -3.45 -16.01
C ARG A 109 -1.10 -2.42 -17.05
N LYS A 110 0.21 -2.19 -17.23
CA LYS A 110 0.70 -1.29 -18.30
C LYS A 110 0.24 -1.73 -19.67
N GLU A 111 0.20 -3.04 -19.89
CA GLU A 111 -0.28 -3.62 -21.15
C GLU A 111 -1.77 -3.35 -21.40
N ASP A 112 -2.59 -3.20 -20.36
CA ASP A 112 -4.00 -2.81 -20.51
C ASP A 112 -4.11 -1.37 -21.08
N LEU A 113 -3.18 -0.49 -20.71
CA LEU A 113 -3.14 0.89 -21.20
C LEU A 113 -2.42 1.07 -22.53
N TYR A 114 -1.30 0.38 -22.74
CA TYR A 114 -0.39 0.65 -23.85
C TYR A 114 -0.36 -0.46 -24.90
N GLY A 115 -1.01 -1.59 -24.66
CA GLY A 115 -0.95 -2.78 -25.49
C GLY A 115 0.19 -3.73 -25.09
N LYS A 116 -0.02 -5.02 -25.36
CA LYS A 116 0.97 -6.08 -25.12
C LYS A 116 2.20 -5.89 -26.02
N GLY A 117 3.40 -6.00 -25.45
CA GLY A 117 4.67 -5.81 -26.17
C GLY A 117 4.99 -4.35 -26.53
N THR A 118 4.06 -3.43 -26.29
CA THR A 118 4.22 -1.98 -26.50
C THR A 118 4.08 -1.20 -25.20
N ALA A 119 4.05 -1.86 -24.04
CA ALA A 119 4.01 -1.19 -22.75
C ALA A 119 5.37 -0.56 -22.41
N PRO A 120 5.42 0.71 -21.95
CA PRO A 120 6.66 1.34 -21.53
C PRO A 120 7.27 0.61 -20.32
N GLY A 121 8.61 0.62 -20.23
CA GLY A 121 9.35 0.13 -19.07
C GLY A 121 9.10 0.99 -17.84
N TYR A 122 9.62 0.56 -16.69
CA TYR A 122 9.72 1.43 -15.52
C TYR A 122 11.08 2.09 -15.48
N ASN A 123 11.11 3.39 -15.17
CA ASN A 123 12.33 4.10 -14.85
C ASN A 123 12.43 4.25 -13.33
N GLN A 124 13.04 3.26 -12.66
CA GLN A 124 13.21 3.26 -11.20
C GLN A 124 13.95 4.50 -10.68
N ARG A 125 14.79 5.15 -11.50
CA ARG A 125 15.54 6.35 -11.10
C ARG A 125 14.67 7.60 -10.91
N GLN A 126 13.44 7.59 -11.42
CA GLN A 126 12.50 8.70 -11.28
C GLN A 126 11.58 8.50 -10.06
N ILE A 127 11.57 7.31 -9.47
CA ILE A 127 10.80 7.01 -8.27
C ILE A 127 11.54 7.62 -7.08
N GLU A 128 10.84 8.42 -6.28
CA GLU A 128 11.44 9.07 -5.12
C GLU A 128 11.69 8.09 -3.99
N CYS A 129 10.69 7.24 -3.70
CA CYS A 129 10.74 6.25 -2.64
C CYS A 129 10.27 4.88 -3.14
N THR A 130 10.94 3.81 -2.72
CA THR A 130 10.45 2.44 -2.91
C THR A 130 10.08 1.84 -1.57
N LEU A 131 8.85 1.35 -1.43
CA LEU A 131 8.41 0.57 -0.29
C LEU A 131 8.69 -0.90 -0.57
N HIS A 132 9.59 -1.48 0.21
CA HIS A 132 10.02 -2.87 0.06
C HIS A 132 9.28 -3.76 1.05
N PHE A 133 8.52 -4.73 0.56
CA PHE A 133 7.79 -5.70 1.35
C PHE A 133 8.40 -7.09 1.20
N ALA A 134 8.76 -7.75 2.31
CA ALA A 134 9.14 -9.17 2.34
C ALA A 134 7.97 -10.07 2.81
N SER A 135 6.89 -9.47 3.31
CA SER A 135 5.70 -10.19 3.75
C SER A 135 4.44 -9.34 3.69
N GLY A 136 3.30 -10.01 3.86
CA GLY A 136 1.99 -9.38 3.96
C GLY A 136 0.97 -10.01 3.03
N ARG A 137 -0.31 -9.82 3.36
CA ARG A 137 -1.43 -10.27 2.54
C ARG A 137 -2.04 -9.11 1.76
N PHE A 138 -1.81 -9.10 0.46
CA PHE A 138 -2.23 -8.06 -0.47
C PHE A 138 -3.65 -8.32 -1.01
N ARG A 139 -4.55 -7.35 -0.87
CA ARG A 139 -5.89 -7.38 -1.44
C ARG A 139 -6.34 -6.01 -1.96
N CYS A 140 -7.31 -5.99 -2.86
CA CYS A 140 -7.99 -4.75 -3.23
C CYS A 140 -9.04 -4.38 -2.16
N SER A 141 -9.10 -3.12 -1.75
CA SER A 141 -10.21 -2.57 -0.94
C SER A 141 -11.41 -2.22 -1.85
N LYS A 142 -11.13 -1.61 -3.00
CA LYS A 142 -12.08 -0.92 -3.85
C LYS A 142 -11.77 -1.19 -5.31
N VAL A 143 -12.77 -1.67 -6.04
CA VAL A 143 -12.69 -1.90 -7.49
C VAL A 143 -13.72 -1.01 -8.17
N LYS A 144 -13.27 -0.09 -9.02
CA LYS A 144 -14.15 0.81 -9.78
C LYS A 144 -13.57 1.08 -11.16
N ASP A 145 -14.43 1.51 -12.07
CA ASP A 145 -14.00 1.98 -13.39
C ASP A 145 -13.04 3.16 -13.24
N ARG A 146 -12.08 3.26 -14.17
CA ARG A 146 -11.19 4.41 -14.26
C ARG A 146 -11.06 4.82 -15.71
N ARG A 147 -11.29 6.09 -15.98
CA ARG A 147 -11.14 6.67 -17.33
C ARG A 147 -9.73 7.20 -17.48
N PHE A 148 -9.15 6.96 -18.64
CA PHE A 148 -7.85 7.51 -19.02
C PHE A 148 -8.01 8.44 -20.20
N VAL A 149 -7.26 9.53 -20.19
CA VAL A 149 -7.17 10.48 -21.30
C VAL A 149 -5.77 10.43 -21.88
N GLU A 150 -5.68 10.44 -23.21
CA GLU A 150 -4.39 10.56 -23.89
C GLU A 150 -3.96 12.02 -23.87
N VAL A 151 -2.74 12.28 -23.42
CA VAL A 151 -2.14 13.61 -23.41
C VAL A 151 -0.84 13.61 -24.21
N THR A 152 -0.51 14.76 -24.78
CA THR A 152 0.81 15.02 -25.35
C THR A 152 1.87 15.08 -24.25
N ILE A 153 3.01 14.42 -24.45
CA ILE A 153 4.08 14.40 -23.43
C ILE A 153 4.69 15.80 -23.25
N ALA A 154 4.88 16.52 -24.36
CA ALA A 154 5.58 17.81 -24.39
C ALA A 154 4.87 18.92 -23.59
N ASP A 155 3.54 19.04 -23.73
CA ASP A 155 2.78 20.13 -23.11
C ASP A 155 1.59 19.65 -22.24
N GLY A 156 1.41 18.34 -22.10
CA GLY A 156 0.39 17.75 -21.22
C GLY A 156 -1.05 17.98 -21.68
N LYS A 157 -1.27 18.42 -22.92
CA LYS A 157 -2.60 18.74 -23.42
C LYS A 157 -3.35 17.46 -23.84
N PRO A 158 -4.66 17.35 -23.54
CA PRO A 158 -5.46 16.25 -24.04
C PRO A 158 -5.48 16.22 -25.57
N THR A 159 -5.33 15.03 -26.15
CA THR A 159 -5.47 14.83 -27.61
C THR A 159 -6.93 14.70 -28.04
N GLY A 160 -7.84 14.59 -27.09
CA GLY A 160 -9.25 14.29 -27.30
C GLY A 160 -9.57 12.79 -27.31
N LYS A 161 -8.57 11.90 -27.25
CA LYS A 161 -8.80 10.46 -27.11
C LYS A 161 -8.99 10.08 -25.65
N ASP A 162 -9.96 9.20 -25.40
CA ASP A 162 -10.20 8.57 -24.13
C ASP A 162 -10.04 7.05 -24.24
N LYS A 163 -9.82 6.42 -23.08
CA LYS A 163 -9.77 4.99 -22.94
C LYS A 163 -10.51 4.59 -21.68
N HIS A 164 -11.49 3.71 -21.88
CA HIS A 164 -12.20 3.05 -20.81
C HIS A 164 -11.63 1.64 -20.63
N LEU A 165 -11.09 1.36 -19.46
CA LEU A 165 -10.62 0.03 -19.10
C LEU A 165 -11.71 -0.73 -18.33
N ARG A 166 -11.49 -2.03 -18.14
CA ARG A 166 -12.23 -2.79 -17.11
C ARG A 166 -12.11 -2.12 -15.73
N PRO A 167 -13.01 -2.42 -14.78
CA PRO A 167 -12.82 -2.03 -13.39
C PRO A 167 -11.43 -2.42 -12.89
N ILE A 168 -10.78 -1.51 -12.16
CA ILE A 168 -9.46 -1.72 -11.57
C ILE A 168 -9.48 -1.50 -10.05
N ALA A 169 -8.50 -2.08 -9.35
CA ALA A 169 -8.24 -1.75 -7.95
C ALA A 169 -7.80 -0.28 -7.82
N HIS A 170 -8.34 0.43 -6.83
CA HIS A 170 -7.92 1.80 -6.51
C HIS A 170 -7.06 1.84 -5.26
N ASP A 171 -7.42 1.11 -4.21
CA ASP A 171 -6.52 0.93 -3.06
C ASP A 171 -6.16 -0.54 -2.88
N VAL A 172 -4.88 -0.75 -2.57
CA VAL A 172 -4.31 -2.04 -2.20
C VAL A 172 -4.06 -2.02 -0.71
N LEU A 173 -4.67 -2.97 -0.02
CA LEU A 173 -4.49 -3.20 1.40
C LEU A 173 -3.46 -4.30 1.60
N VAL A 174 -2.49 -4.07 2.47
CA VAL A 174 -1.53 -5.06 2.94
C VAL A 174 -1.84 -5.38 4.40
N HIS A 175 -2.28 -6.61 4.66
CA HIS A 175 -2.66 -7.05 6.00
C HIS A 175 -1.58 -7.87 6.68
N PHE A 176 -1.42 -7.61 7.97
CA PHE A 176 -0.61 -8.36 8.92
C PHE A 176 -1.45 -8.70 10.15
N TYR A 177 -1.18 -9.86 10.74
CA TYR A 177 -1.80 -10.31 11.99
C TYR A 177 -0.66 -10.53 12.98
N LEU A 178 -0.49 -9.61 13.92
CA LEU A 178 0.61 -9.61 14.87
C LEU A 178 0.19 -10.30 16.16
N ALA A 179 0.96 -11.29 16.59
CA ALA A 179 0.96 -11.78 17.96
C ALA A 179 1.53 -10.72 18.92
N ASP A 180 1.43 -10.98 20.22
CA ASP A 180 1.91 -10.05 21.27
C ASP A 180 3.41 -9.72 21.16
N ASP A 181 4.22 -10.68 20.71
CA ASP A 181 5.68 -10.54 20.58
C ASP A 181 6.15 -10.24 19.15
N GLU A 182 5.21 -9.85 18.28
CA GLU A 182 5.46 -9.48 16.90
C GLU A 182 5.22 -7.98 16.69
N GLN A 183 5.96 -7.43 15.73
CA GLN A 183 5.89 -6.01 15.40
C GLN A 183 5.99 -5.78 13.89
N LEU A 184 5.41 -4.66 13.45
CA LEU A 184 5.58 -4.12 12.11
C LEU A 184 6.29 -2.77 12.23
N ARG A 185 7.34 -2.60 11.42
CA ARG A 185 8.12 -1.35 11.35
C ARG A 185 8.25 -0.87 9.92
N LEU A 186 8.16 0.44 9.74
CA LEU A 186 8.57 1.13 8.50
C LEU A 186 9.93 1.76 8.78
N GLU A 187 10.97 1.32 8.10
CA GLU A 187 12.35 1.72 8.37
C GLU A 187 13.05 2.14 7.07
N ARG A 188 13.69 3.31 7.05
CA ARG A 188 14.54 3.68 5.91
C ARG A 188 15.75 2.75 5.86
N GLU A 189 16.14 2.34 4.66
CA GLU A 189 17.36 1.56 4.47
C GLU A 189 18.57 2.28 5.07
N ASN A 190 19.21 1.67 6.08
CA ASN A 190 20.29 2.26 6.87
C ASN A 190 19.93 3.59 7.57
N GLY A 191 18.66 3.79 7.93
CA GLY A 191 18.14 5.06 8.43
C GLY A 191 17.19 4.93 9.63
N PRO A 192 16.43 5.99 9.94
CA PRO A 192 15.51 5.98 11.08
C PRO A 192 14.29 5.10 10.82
N VAL A 193 13.69 4.64 11.92
CA VAL A 193 12.33 4.09 11.94
C VAL A 193 11.34 5.24 11.76
N LEU A 194 10.45 5.12 10.78
CA LEU A 194 9.39 6.09 10.50
C LEU A 194 8.15 5.82 11.37
N PHE A 195 7.87 4.54 11.59
CA PHE A 195 6.76 4.05 12.39
C PHE A 195 7.05 2.66 12.95
N SER A 196 6.64 2.40 14.19
CA SER A 196 6.58 1.07 14.79
C SER A 196 5.22 0.83 15.43
N THR A 197 4.69 -0.39 15.30
CA THR A 197 3.47 -0.81 16.02
C THR A 197 3.66 -0.85 17.54
N GLU A 198 4.90 -0.81 18.03
CA GLU A 198 5.21 -0.69 19.46
C GLU A 198 4.91 0.73 20.00
N ASP A 199 4.85 1.73 19.12
CA ASP A 199 4.51 3.12 19.49
C ASP A 199 2.99 3.30 19.73
N ALA A 200 2.18 2.28 19.39
CA ALA A 200 0.73 2.34 19.57
C ALA A 200 0.31 2.20 21.05
N PRO A 201 -0.79 2.85 21.48
CA PRO A 201 -1.29 2.73 22.85
C PRO A 201 -1.54 1.28 23.28
N ALA A 202 -1.32 1.00 24.57
CA ALA A 202 -1.63 -0.31 25.14
C ALA A 202 -3.11 -0.68 24.94
N GLY A 203 -3.39 -1.93 24.57
CA GLY A 203 -4.76 -2.39 24.27
C GLY A 203 -5.25 -2.03 22.86
N THR A 204 -4.39 -1.51 21.97
CA THR A 204 -4.74 -1.32 20.56
C THR A 204 -4.99 -2.66 19.89
N GLU A 205 -6.15 -2.83 19.27
CA GLU A 205 -6.53 -4.06 18.55
C GLU A 205 -6.31 -3.91 17.04
N HIS A 206 -6.52 -2.70 16.52
CA HIS A 206 -6.39 -2.39 15.10
C HIS A 206 -5.47 -1.20 14.88
N ILE A 207 -4.52 -1.36 13.96
CA ILE A 207 -3.64 -0.28 13.49
C ILE A 207 -3.83 -0.15 11.98
N GLU A 208 -4.07 1.07 11.53
CA GLU A 208 -4.09 1.41 10.11
C GLU A 208 -2.96 2.39 9.81
N ILE A 209 -2.20 2.13 8.75
CA ILE A 209 -1.14 3.00 8.23
C ILE A 209 -1.55 3.36 6.80
N GLU A 210 -1.92 4.62 6.58
CA GLU A 210 -2.23 5.13 5.25
C GLU A 210 -0.99 5.78 4.64
N LEU A 211 -0.61 5.32 3.44
CA LEU A 211 0.42 5.95 2.62
C LEU A 211 -0.26 6.73 1.49
N VAL A 212 -0.28 8.05 1.63
CA VAL A 212 -1.12 8.99 0.86
C VAL A 212 -0.53 9.36 -0.50
N ALA A 213 -1.10 8.84 -1.59
CA ALA A 213 -0.81 9.33 -2.94
C ALA A 213 -1.88 10.34 -3.39
N ASN A 214 -1.58 11.63 -3.42
CA ASN A 214 -2.52 12.62 -3.95
C ASN A 214 -2.57 12.61 -5.51
N ASN A 215 -3.53 13.35 -6.10
CA ASN A 215 -3.66 13.44 -7.57
C ASN A 215 -2.38 13.88 -8.30
N ALA A 216 -1.55 14.73 -7.70
CA ALA A 216 -0.30 15.16 -8.31
C ALA A 216 0.71 14.01 -8.36
N THR A 217 0.85 13.25 -7.27
CA THR A 217 1.71 12.06 -7.21
C THR A 217 1.28 10.97 -8.18
N ALA A 218 -0.04 10.77 -8.35
CA ALA A 218 -0.56 9.85 -9.36
C ALA A 218 -0.14 10.27 -10.77
N VAL A 219 -0.23 11.57 -11.12
CA VAL A 219 0.22 12.07 -12.44
C VAL A 219 1.72 11.85 -12.64
N GLN A 220 2.54 12.15 -11.62
CA GLN A 220 4.00 11.91 -11.69
C GLN A 220 4.31 10.45 -11.97
N PHE A 221 3.56 9.52 -11.37
CA PHE A 221 3.76 8.11 -11.65
C PHE A 221 3.56 7.74 -13.13
N PHE A 222 2.50 8.25 -13.79
CA PHE A 222 2.27 7.96 -15.21
C PHE A 222 3.17 8.74 -16.17
N ARG A 223 3.71 9.89 -15.77
CA ARG A 223 4.56 10.73 -16.61
C ARG A 223 6.05 10.44 -16.44
N ASP A 224 6.48 10.21 -15.21
CA ASP A 224 7.89 10.24 -14.82
C ASP A 224 8.41 8.82 -14.55
N ALA A 225 7.62 7.96 -13.89
CA ALA A 225 8.06 6.59 -13.59
C ALA A 225 7.99 5.64 -14.80
N LEU A 226 7.31 6.00 -15.89
CA LEU A 226 7.28 5.21 -17.12
C LEU A 226 8.36 5.67 -18.09
N ASP A 227 9.08 4.72 -18.69
CA ASP A 227 10.00 5.05 -19.79
C ASP A 227 9.22 5.34 -21.07
N LEU A 228 8.94 6.62 -21.28
CA LEU A 228 8.22 7.14 -22.43
C LEU A 228 9.14 7.56 -23.58
N THR A 229 10.42 7.15 -23.57
CA THR A 229 11.38 7.47 -24.64
C THR A 229 10.84 7.06 -26.01
N GLY A 230 10.92 7.98 -26.98
CA GLY A 230 10.41 7.76 -28.34
C GLY A 230 8.89 7.88 -28.50
N ARG A 231 8.15 8.27 -27.45
CA ARG A 231 6.71 8.51 -27.51
C ARG A 231 6.38 9.99 -27.58
N THR A 232 5.27 10.29 -28.24
CA THR A 232 4.68 11.64 -28.30
C THR A 232 3.50 11.82 -27.36
N HIS A 233 2.89 10.71 -26.91
CA HIS A 233 1.70 10.71 -26.07
C HIS A 233 1.80 9.68 -24.92
N CYS A 234 1.07 9.95 -23.83
CA CYS A 234 0.88 9.01 -22.72
C CYS A 234 -0.56 9.04 -22.20
N TRP A 235 -0.93 8.01 -21.42
CA TRP A 235 -2.25 7.91 -20.80
C TRP A 235 -2.20 8.36 -19.35
N LEU A 236 -3.06 9.31 -18.97
CA LEU A 236 -3.22 9.76 -17.59
C LEU A 236 -4.62 9.43 -17.08
N PRO A 237 -4.77 9.13 -15.77
CA PRO A 237 -6.07 9.13 -15.12
C PRO A 237 -6.85 10.42 -15.40
N ASN A 238 -8.13 10.31 -15.70
CA ASN A 238 -8.99 11.47 -15.82
C ASN A 238 -9.18 12.14 -14.45
N GLN A 239 -8.76 13.39 -14.31
CA GLN A 239 -8.78 14.13 -13.03
C GLN A 239 -10.21 14.48 -12.54
N GLY A 240 -11.23 14.27 -13.37
CA GLY A 240 -12.64 14.42 -12.98
C GLY A 240 -13.22 13.19 -12.28
N ASP A 241 -12.52 12.05 -12.26
CA ASP A 241 -12.94 10.88 -11.50
C ASP A 241 -12.58 11.12 -10.01
N PRO A 242 -13.50 10.94 -9.05
CA PRO A 242 -13.25 11.27 -7.66
C PRO A 242 -12.07 10.47 -7.08
N THR A 243 -11.17 11.16 -6.37
CA THR A 243 -10.15 10.52 -5.51
C THR A 243 -10.82 9.66 -4.44
N SER A 244 -10.16 8.60 -4.01
CA SER A 244 -10.66 7.69 -2.96
C SER A 244 -10.78 8.33 -1.58
N THR A 245 -10.26 9.55 -1.39
CA THR A 245 -10.37 10.36 -0.16
C THR A 245 -11.79 10.91 0.02
N GLY A 246 -12.72 10.01 0.29
CA GLY A 246 -14.09 10.27 0.64
C GLY A 246 -14.61 9.07 1.43
N SER A 247 -14.06 8.88 2.63
CA SER A 247 -14.81 8.18 3.67
C SER A 247 -15.95 9.11 4.13
N PRO A 248 -17.14 8.56 4.41
CA PRO A 248 -18.33 9.35 4.78
C PRO A 248 -18.12 10.20 6.03
#